data_AF-A0AAW1KTN5-F1
#
_entry.id   AF-A0AAW1KTN5-F1
#
_cell.length_a   1.000
_cell.length_b   1.000
_cell.length_c   1.000
_cell.angle_alpha   90.00
_cell.angle_beta   90.00
_cell.angle_gamma   90.00
#
_symmetry.space_group_name_H-M   'P 1'
#
loop_
_entity.id
_entity.type
_entity.pdbx_description
1 polymer ?
#
loop_
_entity_poly.entity_id
_entity_poly.type
_entity_poly.pdbx_seq_one_letter_code
_entity_poly.pdbx_strand_id
1 'polypeptide(L)'
;MEYFGRLKKLWDDINDFDVLPSCKCSGCKCDLSAVLRKRRDNDQVREFLMGLENYFATVRSSILGIDPLPSLHSVYSRIVQEEEVRLFTQQRSEAEAPMAYVVKGNPSQGVQNRGAPDHC
;
A
#
# COMPACT_ATOMS: atom_id res chain seq x y z
N MET A 1 -10.63 -13.06 3.61
CA MET A 1 -11.28 -12.90 2.28
C MET A 1 -12.32 -11.79 2.23
N GLU A 2 -12.83 -11.29 3.36
CA GLU A 2 -13.88 -10.24 3.39
C GLU A 2 -13.45 -8.87 2.83
N TYR A 3 -12.15 -8.54 2.82
CA TYR A 3 -11.66 -7.27 2.29
C TYR A 3 -11.73 -7.20 0.76
N PHE A 4 -11.31 -8.25 0.05
CA PHE A 4 -11.41 -8.32 -1.42
C PHE A 4 -12.85 -8.19 -1.91
N GLY A 5 -13.82 -8.78 -1.20
CA GLY A 5 -15.24 -8.62 -1.51
C GLY A 5 -15.72 -7.17 -1.38
N ARG A 6 -15.29 -6.46 -0.33
CA ARG A 6 -15.60 -5.03 -0.14
C ARG A 6 -14.91 -4.14 -1.18
N LEU A 7 -13.65 -4.42 -1.51
CA LEU A 7 -12.90 -3.70 -2.53
C LEU A 7 -13.54 -3.85 -3.91
N LYS A 8 -13.96 -5.07 -4.27
CA LYS A 8 -14.66 -5.35 -5.52
C LYS A 8 -16.02 -4.66 -5.57
N LYS A 9 -16.79 -4.72 -4.49
CA LYS A 9 -18.07 -4.01 -4.40
C LYS A 9 -17.89 -2.49 -4.59
N LEU A 10 -16.92 -1.88 -3.90
CA LEU A 10 -16.60 -0.47 -4.07
C LEU A 10 -16.24 -0.13 -5.52
N TRP A 11 -15.49 -1.02 -6.19
CA TRP A 11 -15.17 -0.89 -7.61
C TRP A 11 -16.41 -0.99 -8.51
N ASP A 12 -17.29 -1.97 -8.26
CA ASP A 12 -18.54 -2.15 -9.02
C ASP A 12 -19.48 -0.93 -8.84
N ASP A 13 -19.66 -0.46 -7.60
CA ASP A 13 -20.50 0.71 -7.27
C ASP A 13 -19.97 1.99 -7.92
N ILE A 14 -18.64 2.18 -7.96
CA ILE A 14 -17.96 3.29 -8.65
C ILE A 14 -17.74 2.97 -10.12
N ASN A 15 -18.32 1.91 -10.69
CA ASN A 15 -18.31 1.69 -12.14
C ASN A 15 -19.71 1.74 -12.73
N ASP A 16 -20.74 1.69 -11.89
CA ASP A 16 -22.13 1.89 -12.27
C ASP A 16 -22.45 3.38 -12.41
N PHE A 17 -22.67 3.82 -13.64
CA PHE A 17 -22.61 5.23 -13.99
C PHE A 17 -23.75 5.69 -14.86
N ASP A 18 -24.35 6.82 -14.46
CA ASP A 18 -25.29 7.55 -15.30
C ASP A 18 -24.65 7.99 -16.63
N VAL A 19 -25.46 8.07 -17.67
CA VAL A 19 -25.00 8.55 -18.99
C VAL A 19 -24.57 10.02 -18.86
N LEU A 20 -23.33 10.33 -19.26
CA LEU A 20 -22.87 11.72 -19.30
C LEU A 20 -23.75 12.53 -20.27
N PRO A 21 -24.15 13.76 -19.90
CA PRO A 21 -24.95 14.59 -20.80
C PRO A 21 -24.18 14.87 -22.09
N SER A 22 -24.82 14.60 -23.23
CA SER A 22 -24.28 14.88 -24.56
C SER A 22 -24.75 16.25 -25.08
N CYS A 23 -23.90 16.95 -25.83
CA CYS A 23 -24.34 18.16 -26.54
C CYS A 23 -25.39 17.74 -27.58
N LYS A 24 -26.58 18.34 -27.54
CA LYS A 24 -27.62 18.16 -28.59
C LYS A 24 -27.33 18.96 -29.87
N CYS A 25 -26.15 19.54 -29.94
CA CYS A 25 -25.73 20.53 -30.91
C CYS A 25 -25.22 19.78 -32.15
N SER A 26 -25.87 19.93 -33.30
CA SER A 26 -25.40 19.31 -34.55
C SER A 26 -24.08 19.97 -34.98
N GLY A 27 -23.02 19.16 -35.11
CA GLY A 27 -21.71 19.65 -35.54
C GLY A 27 -20.92 20.44 -34.51
N CYS A 28 -21.20 20.32 -33.20
CA CYS A 28 -20.33 20.93 -32.18
C CYS A 28 -18.91 20.37 -32.30
N LYS A 29 -17.93 21.27 -32.43
CA LYS A 29 -16.51 20.95 -32.26
C LYS A 29 -16.00 21.30 -30.86
N CYS A 30 -16.93 21.45 -29.91
CA CYS A 30 -16.61 21.77 -28.53
C CYS A 30 -16.09 20.53 -27.79
N ASP A 31 -14.96 20.65 -27.09
CA ASP A 31 -14.37 19.56 -26.31
C ASP A 31 -15.10 19.28 -24.99
N LEU A 32 -16.31 19.82 -24.80
CA LEU A 32 -17.06 19.74 -23.55
C LEU A 32 -17.27 18.28 -23.10
N SER A 33 -17.63 17.38 -24.01
CA SER A 33 -17.83 15.97 -23.69
C SER A 33 -16.54 15.29 -23.23
N ALA A 34 -15.39 15.63 -23.81
CA ALA A 34 -14.09 15.11 -23.42
C ALA A 34 -13.67 15.64 -22.04
N VAL A 35 -13.89 16.94 -21.78
CA VAL A 35 -13.62 17.57 -20.48
C VAL A 35 -14.49 16.96 -19.38
N LEU A 36 -15.79 16.77 -19.64
CA LEU A 36 -16.71 16.14 -18.69
C LEU A 36 -16.32 14.70 -18.38
N ARG A 37 -15.94 13.92 -19.41
CA ARG A 37 -15.43 12.55 -19.23
C ARG A 37 -14.17 12.53 -18.38
N LYS A 38 -13.17 13.37 -18.70
CA LYS A 38 -11.93 13.46 -17.92
C LYS A 38 -12.18 13.86 -16.46
N ARG A 39 -13.09 14.81 -16.23
CA ARG A 39 -13.47 15.21 -14.87
C ARG A 39 -14.11 14.06 -14.11
N ARG A 40 -15.05 13.36 -14.75
CA ARG A 40 -15.70 12.18 -14.19
C ARG A 40 -14.66 11.12 -13.82
N ASP A 41 -13.81 10.71 -14.76
CA ASP A 41 -12.80 9.68 -14.55
C ASP A 41 -11.88 10.02 -13.36
N ASN A 42 -11.50 11.29 -13.20
CA ASN A 42 -10.72 11.76 -12.05
C ASN A 42 -11.49 11.68 -10.73
N ASP A 43 -12.78 12.03 -10.74
CA ASP A 43 -13.62 12.01 -9.54
C ASP A 43 -13.85 10.57 -9.05
N GLN A 44 -13.99 9.62 -9.98
CA GLN A 44 -14.08 8.18 -9.66
C GLN A 44 -12.83 7.66 -8.95
N VAL A 45 -11.65 8.04 -9.46
CA VAL A 45 -10.38 7.66 -8.84
C VAL A 45 -10.31 8.21 -7.42
N ARG A 46 -10.70 9.47 -7.21
CA ARG A 46 -10.71 10.08 -5.87
C ARG A 46 -11.69 9.38 -4.94
N GLU A 47 -12.90 9.10 -5.40
CA GLU A 47 -13.93 8.43 -4.61
C GLU A 47 -13.50 7.01 -4.21
N PHE A 48 -12.93 6.25 -5.16
CA PHE A 48 -12.38 4.93 -4.90
C PHE A 48 -11.29 4.99 -3.83
N LEU A 49 -10.34 5.93 -3.96
CA LEU A 49 -9.27 6.13 -2.99
C LEU A 49 -9.77 6.59 -1.60
N MET A 50 -10.84 7.37 -1.53
CA MET A 50 -11.45 7.79 -0.27
C MET A 50 -12.18 6.64 0.44
N GLY A 51 -12.75 5.70 -0.32
CA GLY A 51 -13.39 4.49 0.21
C GLY A 51 -12.43 3.41 0.69
N LEU A 52 -11.12 3.55 0.47
CA LEU A 52 -10.12 2.60 0.94
C LEU A 52 -9.89 2.68 2.46
N GLU A 53 -9.54 1.54 3.04
CA GLU A 53 -9.20 1.43 4.46
C GLU A 53 -7.91 2.19 4.80
N ASN A 54 -7.78 2.63 6.06
CA ASN A 54 -6.75 3.58 6.48
C ASN A 54 -5.30 3.11 6.26
N TYR A 55 -5.04 1.80 6.26
CA TYR A 55 -3.69 1.28 6.04
C TYR A 55 -3.20 1.44 4.59
N PHE A 56 -4.05 1.81 3.64
CA PHE A 56 -3.63 2.21 2.28
C PHE A 56 -3.23 3.70 2.18
N ALA A 57 -3.14 4.44 3.28
CA ALA A 57 -2.83 5.88 3.26
C ALA A 57 -1.61 6.23 2.41
N THR A 58 -0.51 5.47 2.52
CA THR A 58 0.72 5.70 1.74
C THR A 58 0.50 5.53 0.25
N VAL A 59 -0.15 4.44 -0.18
CA VAL A 59 -0.44 4.19 -1.60
C VAL A 59 -1.43 5.22 -2.13
N ARG A 60 -2.43 5.59 -1.34
CA ARG A 60 -3.38 6.66 -1.67
C ARG A 60 -2.68 7.99 -1.94
N SER A 61 -1.79 8.42 -1.03
CA SER A 61 -1.01 9.64 -1.21
C SER A 61 -0.10 9.56 -2.43
N SER A 62 0.53 8.41 -2.68
CA SER A 62 1.36 8.19 -3.87
C SER A 62 0.57 8.33 -5.17
N ILE A 63 -0.65 7.79 -5.23
CA ILE A 63 -1.51 7.85 -6.42
C ILE A 63 -2.04 9.26 -6.64
N LEU A 64 -2.47 9.95 -5.58
CA LEU A 64 -2.97 11.33 -5.64
C LEU A 64 -1.90 12.33 -6.09
N GLY A 65 -0.62 12.01 -5.96
CA GLY A 65 0.49 12.83 -6.44
C GLY A 65 0.80 12.71 -7.94
N ILE A 66 0.13 11.82 -8.68
CA ILE A 66 0.37 11.60 -10.12
C ILE A 66 -0.51 12.56 -10.93
N ASP A 67 0.09 13.32 -11.86
CA ASP A 67 -0.62 14.18 -12.82
C ASP A 67 -0.24 13.82 -14.28
N PRO A 68 -1.21 13.41 -15.13
CA PRO A 68 -2.63 13.20 -14.83
C PRO A 68 -2.88 11.96 -13.97
N LEU A 69 -3.96 11.99 -13.18
CA LEU A 69 -4.37 10.84 -12.36
C LEU A 69 -4.48 9.58 -13.25
N PRO A 70 -3.98 8.43 -12.76
CA PRO A 70 -4.09 7.17 -13.49
C PRO A 70 -5.54 6.72 -13.61
N SER A 71 -5.81 5.81 -14.55
CA SER A 71 -7.16 5.24 -14.72
C SER A 71 -7.61 4.47 -13.47
N LEU A 72 -8.93 4.43 -13.22
CA LEU A 72 -9.52 3.65 -12.12
C LEU A 72 -9.07 2.19 -12.13
N HIS A 73 -8.96 1.58 -13.32
CA HIS A 73 -8.48 0.21 -13.46
C HIS A 73 -7.04 0.04 -12.98
N SER A 74 -6.14 0.94 -13.38
CA SER A 74 -4.73 0.93 -12.93
C SER A 74 -4.63 1.10 -11.41
N VAL A 75 -5.46 1.98 -10.84
CA VAL A 75 -5.54 2.20 -9.39
C VAL A 75 -6.01 0.93 -8.68
N TYR A 76 -7.09 0.30 -9.16
CA TYR A 76 -7.60 -0.95 -8.61
C TYR A 76 -6.54 -2.06 -8.61
N SER A 77 -5.85 -2.29 -9.74
CA SER A 77 -4.78 -3.28 -9.83
C SER A 77 -3.65 -3.01 -8.84
N ARG A 78 -3.29 -1.73 -8.63
CA ARG A 78 -2.25 -1.36 -7.67
C ARG A 78 -2.66 -1.67 -6.22
N ILE A 79 -3.92 -1.42 -5.86
CA ILE A 79 -4.45 -1.74 -4.52
C ILE A 79 -4.51 -3.25 -4.29
N VAL A 80 -4.93 -4.03 -5.29
CA VAL A 80 -4.92 -5.50 -5.22
C VAL A 80 -3.52 -6.03 -4.96
N GLN A 81 -2.53 -5.55 -5.71
CA GLN A 81 -1.14 -5.96 -5.53
C GLN A 81 -0.60 -5.60 -4.14
N GLU A 82 -0.92 -4.40 -3.64
CA GLU A 82 -0.51 -3.97 -2.31
C GLU A 82 -1.12 -4.85 -1.20
N GLU A 83 -2.40 -5.23 -1.35
CA GLU A 83 -3.07 -6.13 -0.40
C GLU A 83 -2.43 -7.53 -0.40
N GLU A 84 -2.07 -8.08 -1.57
CA GLU A 84 -1.38 -9.37 -1.67
C GLU A 84 -0.01 -9.35 -0.96
N VAL A 85 0.78 -8.29 -1.19
CA VAL A 85 2.09 -8.11 -0.54
C VAL A 85 1.93 -7.99 0.97
N ARG A 86 0.93 -7.24 1.44
CA ARG A 86 0.62 -7.09 2.86
C ARG A 86 0.27 -8.43 3.50
N LEU A 87 -0.60 -9.22 2.89
CA LEU A 87 -1.01 -10.54 3.38
C LEU A 87 0.20 -11.49 3.47
N PHE A 88 1.07 -11.49 2.46
CA PHE A 88 2.29 -12.31 2.46
C PHE A 88 3.27 -11.91 3.56
N THR A 89 3.46 -10.60 3.78
CA THR A 89 4.37 -10.08 4.81
C THR A 89 3.88 -10.42 6.22
N GLN A 90 2.55 -10.35 6.43
CA GLN A 90 1.93 -10.65 7.72
C GLN A 90 2.08 -12.15 8.11
N GLN A 91 2.00 -13.06 7.14
CA GLN A 91 2.25 -14.50 7.38
C GLN A 91 3.70 -14.79 7.79
N ARG A 92 4.68 -14.04 7.27
CA ARG A 92 6.09 -14.23 7.65
C ARG A 92 6.40 -13.71 9.06
N SER A 93 5.76 -12.62 9.48
CA SER A 93 5.98 -12.08 10.83
C SER A 93 5.51 -13.00 11.96
N GLU A 94 4.52 -13.88 11.71
CA GLU A 94 4.11 -14.90 12.69
C GLU A 94 5.05 -16.11 12.73
N ALA A 95 5.74 -16.41 11.61
CA ALA A 95 6.69 -17.52 11.54
C ALA A 95 8.09 -17.17 12.09
N GLU A 96 8.47 -15.89 12.07
CA GLU A 96 9.75 -15.37 12.54
C GLU A 96 9.61 -14.70 13.94
N ALA A 97 9.04 -15.40 14.94
CA ALA A 97 9.27 -15.01 16.33
C ALA A 97 10.78 -15.15 16.62
N PRO A 98 11.50 -14.09 17.02
CA PRO A 98 12.95 -14.08 17.00
C PRO A 98 13.49 -15.03 18.06
N MET A 99 14.11 -16.12 17.60
CA MET A 99 14.90 -17.01 18.43
C MET A 99 16.09 -16.20 18.97
N ALA A 100 16.00 -15.79 20.24
CA ALA A 100 17.07 -15.10 20.94
C ALA A 100 18.34 -15.95 20.92
N TYR A 101 19.39 -15.46 20.25
CA TYR A 101 20.70 -16.09 20.29
C TYR A 101 21.31 -15.88 21.68
N VAL A 102 21.35 -16.94 22.48
CA VAL A 102 22.09 -16.97 23.75
C VAL A 102 23.58 -17.14 23.42
N VAL A 103 24.36 -16.07 23.53
CA VAL A 103 25.82 -16.17 23.65
C VAL A 103 26.13 -16.76 25.03
N LYS A 104 26.59 -18.01 25.04
CA LYS A 104 27.03 -18.71 26.25
C LYS A 104 28.45 -18.26 26.56
N GLY A 105 28.61 -17.27 27.44
CA GLY A 105 29.89 -16.93 28.04
C GLY A 105 30.33 -18.08 28.95
N ASN A 106 31.43 -18.76 28.61
CA ASN A 106 31.99 -19.80 29.46
C ASN A 106 32.58 -19.20 30.76
N PRO A 107 32.35 -19.82 31.92
CA PRO A 107 33.03 -19.44 33.15
C PRO A 107 34.42 -20.09 33.16
N SER A 108 35.45 -19.33 33.52
CA SER A 108 36.76 -19.89 33.85
C SER A 108 37.34 -19.11 35.02
N GLN A 109 37.09 -19.64 36.22
CA GLN A 109 37.82 -19.26 37.42
C GLN A 109 39.16 -20.01 37.47
N GLY A 110 40.23 -19.24 37.68
CA GLY A 110 41.37 -19.59 38.54
C GLY A 110 42.54 -20.35 37.92
N VAL A 111 43.76 -19.80 38.02
CA VAL A 111 44.80 -20.23 38.99
C VAL A 111 46.21 -19.73 38.60
N GLN A 112 46.86 -19.07 39.58
CA GLN A 112 48.31 -18.92 39.90
C GLN A 112 49.31 -18.47 38.82
N ASN A 113 50.06 -17.40 39.15
CA ASN A 113 51.51 -17.43 38.96
C ASN A 113 52.25 -16.75 40.13
N ARG A 114 53.22 -17.50 40.67
CA ARG A 114 54.17 -17.12 41.71
C ARG A 114 55.34 -16.37 41.07
N GLY A 115 55.91 -15.43 41.83
CA GLY A 115 57.35 -15.20 41.85
C GLY A 115 57.81 -13.85 41.30
N ALA A 116 58.21 -12.96 42.20
CA ALA A 116 59.36 -12.08 42.00
C ALA A 116 60.06 -11.89 43.36
N PRO A 117 61.38 -12.05 43.47
CA PRO A 117 62.11 -11.99 44.72
C PRO A 117 62.52 -10.56 45.11
N ASP A 118 62.87 -10.47 46.38
CA ASP A 118 63.38 -9.35 47.16
C ASP A 118 64.57 -8.54 46.59
N HIS A 119 64.56 -7.25 46.99
CA HIS A 119 65.67 -6.36 47.35
C HIS A 119 66.63 -5.83 46.27
N CYS A 120 66.55 -4.52 45.98
CA CYS A 120 67.34 -3.44 46.62
C CYS A 120 66.69 -2.08 46.34
#